data_AF-A0A1B8C2R7-F1
#
_entry.id   AF-A0A1B8C2R7-F1
#
_cell.length_a   1.000
_cell.length_b   1.000
_cell.length_c   1.000
_cell.angle_alpha   90.00
_cell.angle_beta   90.00
_cell.angle_gamma   90.00
#
_symmetry.space_group_name_H-M   'P 1'
#
loop_
_entity.id
_entity.type
_entity.pdbx_description
1 polymer ?
#
loop_
_entity_poly.entity_id
_entity_poly.type
_entity_poly.pdbx_seq_one_letter_code
_entity_poly.pdbx_strand_id
1 'polypeptide(L)'
;MVTQTVSSQTILTGPRDWPSWISQIKQAARKHLLWPYIDPGKDLENLEVLEEPGLIEATPEDDLRQSDLTIKQIRDIADRRKLWERSLRIYDQRTEALEEMCIEMLRKLKDRVAPSDINYESMLIDDWRELRTNEKGTRTLDQWLDKWIYTYDICAAAGLPDVSGNRGIKDFIRAVAPMSLEWATIQNIALVKSTDPIDFLEVITEYRNVMKNS
;
A
#
# COMPACT_ATOMS: atom_id res chain seq x y z
N MET A 1 19.31 0.69 24.49
CA MET A 1 19.10 1.72 23.45
C MET A 1 17.74 1.47 22.83
N VAL A 2 16.76 2.34 23.09
CA VAL A 2 15.41 2.20 22.55
C VAL A 2 15.41 2.87 21.18
N THR A 3 15.30 2.07 20.12
CA THR A 3 15.10 2.56 18.76
C THR A 3 13.73 3.22 18.68
N GLN A 4 13.70 4.56 18.69
CA GLN A 4 12.51 5.31 18.31
C GLN A 4 12.22 5.00 16.84
N THR A 5 11.20 4.18 16.62
CA THR A 5 10.61 4.03 15.30
C THR A 5 9.74 5.26 15.11
N VAL A 6 10.24 6.26 14.38
CA VAL A 6 9.46 7.44 14.02
C VAL A 6 8.37 6.96 13.07
N SER A 7 7.15 6.80 13.59
CA SER A 7 5.97 6.54 12.76
C SER A 7 5.68 7.81 11.95
N SER A 8 6.08 7.82 10.69
CA SER A 8 5.84 8.94 9.77
C SER A 8 4.34 9.05 9.45
N GLN A 9 3.60 9.76 10.31
CA GLN A 9 2.18 10.03 10.11
C GLN A 9 2.03 10.94 8.88
N THR A 10 1.47 10.42 7.79
CA THR A 10 1.24 11.22 6.57
C THR A 10 0.06 12.17 6.80
N ILE A 11 0.34 13.46 6.75
CA ILE A 11 -0.69 14.52 6.76
C ILE A 11 -1.16 14.71 5.32
N LEU A 12 -2.46 14.56 5.08
CA LEU A 12 -3.07 14.82 3.77
C LEU A 12 -3.11 16.33 3.51
N THR A 13 -2.14 16.84 2.74
CA THR A 13 -2.09 18.24 2.31
C THR A 13 -2.53 18.42 0.85
N GLY A 14 -2.51 17.35 0.07
CA GLY A 14 -3.05 17.33 -1.28
C GLY A 14 -3.05 15.92 -1.89
N PRO A 15 -3.40 15.81 -3.18
CA PRO A 15 -3.56 14.52 -3.83
C PRO A 15 -2.27 13.70 -3.93
N ARG A 16 -1.09 14.33 -3.78
CA ARG A 16 0.22 13.65 -3.74
C ARG A 16 0.40 12.77 -2.51
N ASP A 17 -0.26 13.11 -1.40
CA ASP A 17 -0.14 12.38 -0.14
C ASP A 17 -1.06 11.15 -0.09
N TRP A 18 -1.99 11.06 -1.04
CA TRP A 18 -3.01 10.02 -1.11
C TRP A 18 -2.44 8.59 -1.13
N PRO A 19 -1.44 8.23 -1.97
CA PRO A 19 -0.91 6.87 -2.04
C PRO A 19 -0.24 6.41 -0.72
N SER A 20 0.50 7.30 -0.08
CA SER A 20 1.16 7.03 1.20
C SER A 20 0.15 6.91 2.33
N TRP A 21 -0.85 7.79 2.35
CA TRP A 21 -1.92 7.76 3.35
C TRP A 21 -2.79 6.51 3.24
N ILE A 22 -3.27 6.17 2.04
CA ILE A 22 -4.13 4.98 1.85
C ILE A 22 -3.38 3.69 2.19
N SER A 23 -2.08 3.63 1.93
CA SER A 23 -1.22 2.51 2.31
C SER A 23 -1.11 2.35 3.84
N GLN A 24 -1.00 3.47 4.58
CA GLN A 24 -1.00 3.44 6.05
C GLN A 24 -2.35 2.98 6.61
N ILE A 25 -3.46 3.49 6.08
CA ILE A 25 -4.80 3.03 6.47
C ILE A 25 -4.97 1.53 6.17
N LYS A 26 -4.50 1.07 5.01
CA LYS A 26 -4.52 -0.35 4.64
C LYS A 26 -3.71 -1.23 5.59
N GLN A 27 -2.53 -0.77 6.01
CA GLN A 27 -1.71 -1.47 7.01
C GLN A 27 -2.40 -1.54 8.38
N ALA A 28 -2.96 -0.42 8.84
CA ALA A 28 -3.71 -0.37 10.10
C ALA A 28 -4.93 -1.30 10.06
N ALA A 29 -5.70 -1.27 8.98
CA ALA A 29 -6.88 -2.12 8.78
C ALA A 29 -6.54 -3.62 8.75
N ARG A 30 -5.42 -3.99 8.10
CA ARG A 30 -4.95 -5.39 8.03
C ARG A 30 -4.67 -5.99 9.39
N LYS A 31 -4.18 -5.18 10.35
CA LYS A 31 -3.94 -5.63 11.74
C LYS A 31 -5.22 -6.16 12.40
N HIS A 32 -6.38 -5.60 12.04
CA HIS A 32 -7.68 -5.95 12.58
C HIS A 32 -8.53 -6.80 11.61
N LEU A 33 -7.98 -7.18 10.45
CA LEU A 33 -8.68 -7.84 9.34
C LEU A 33 -9.91 -7.05 8.84
N LEU A 34 -9.85 -5.72 8.94
CA LEU A 34 -10.97 -4.83 8.63
C LEU A 34 -11.00 -4.32 7.18
N TRP A 35 -9.91 -4.51 6.42
CA TRP A 35 -9.80 -3.95 5.06
C TRP A 35 -10.99 -4.28 4.13
N PRO A 36 -11.54 -5.52 4.11
CA PRO A 36 -12.69 -5.85 3.25
C PRO A 36 -13.95 -5.02 3.53
N TYR A 37 -14.08 -4.47 4.74
CA TYR A 37 -15.24 -3.73 5.23
C TYR A 37 -15.09 -2.21 5.07
N ILE A 38 -13.84 -1.72 4.92
CA ILE A 38 -13.54 -0.28 4.92
C ILE A 38 -12.86 0.22 3.65
N ASP A 39 -12.62 -0.65 2.67
CA ASP A 39 -11.88 -0.31 1.45
C ASP A 39 -12.56 0.87 0.74
N PRO A 40 -11.98 2.09 0.82
CA PRO A 40 -12.63 3.26 0.26
C PRO A 40 -12.60 3.21 -1.28
N GLY A 41 -11.81 2.33 -1.88
CA GLY A 41 -11.76 2.09 -3.33
C GLY A 41 -12.97 1.31 -3.87
N LYS A 42 -13.74 0.62 -3.03
CA LYS A 42 -14.94 -0.12 -3.43
C LYS A 42 -16.22 0.71 -3.23
N ASP A 43 -17.22 0.43 -4.06
CA ASP A 43 -18.58 0.90 -3.81
C ASP A 43 -19.18 0.22 -2.57
N LEU A 44 -20.08 0.91 -1.86
CA LEU A 44 -20.72 0.40 -0.64
C LEU A 44 -21.35 -0.98 -0.82
N GLU A 45 -21.96 -1.19 -1.99
CA GLU A 45 -22.66 -2.43 -2.34
C GLU A 45 -21.70 -3.61 -2.50
N ASN A 46 -20.39 -3.34 -2.65
CA ASN A 46 -19.33 -4.33 -2.87
C ASN A 46 -18.42 -4.51 -1.64
N LEU A 47 -18.71 -3.82 -0.52
CA LEU A 47 -18.03 -4.04 0.75
C LEU A 47 -18.65 -5.25 1.46
N GLU A 48 -17.81 -6.03 2.14
CA GLU A 48 -18.33 -7.07 3.02
C GLU A 48 -19.06 -6.42 4.19
N VAL A 49 -20.11 -7.07 4.68
CA VAL A 49 -20.82 -6.65 5.89
C VAL A 49 -20.26 -7.46 7.04
N LEU A 50 -19.86 -6.79 8.12
CA LEU A 50 -19.46 -7.49 9.32
C LEU A 50 -20.72 -8.07 9.97
N GLU A 51 -20.89 -9.39 9.85
CA GLU A 51 -22.03 -10.08 10.44
C GLU A 51 -21.79 -10.34 11.93
N GLU A 52 -22.80 -10.03 12.74
CA GLU A 52 -22.82 -10.41 14.15
C GLU A 52 -22.79 -11.93 14.26
N PRO A 53 -21.92 -12.51 15.11
CA PRO A 53 -21.91 -13.94 15.31
C PRO A 53 -23.28 -14.38 15.84
N GLY A 54 -23.98 -15.19 15.05
CA GLY A 54 -25.27 -15.74 15.44
C GLY A 54 -25.17 -16.46 16.79
N LEU A 55 -26.19 -16.26 17.66
CA LEU A 55 -26.33 -17.07 18.85
C LEU A 55 -26.32 -18.55 18.42
N ILE A 56 -25.46 -19.35 19.06
CA ILE A 56 -25.54 -20.80 18.89
C ILE A 56 -26.91 -21.22 19.43
N GLU A 57 -27.81 -21.63 18.53
CA GLU A 57 -29.15 -22.06 18.89
C GLU A 57 -29.07 -23.18 19.92
N ALA A 58 -29.90 -23.07 20.97
CA ALA A 58 -30.06 -24.13 21.95
C ALA A 58 -30.59 -25.37 21.20
N THR A 59 -29.81 -26.44 21.25
CA THR A 59 -30.26 -27.74 20.78
C THR A 59 -31.33 -28.26 21.74
N PRO A 60 -32.24 -29.16 21.33
CA PRO A 60 -33.19 -29.81 22.25
C PRO A 60 -32.50 -30.51 23.45
N GLU A 61 -31.20 -30.83 23.30
CA GLU A 61 -30.36 -31.39 24.35
C GLU A 61 -29.95 -30.35 25.41
N ASP A 62 -29.89 -29.06 25.06
CA ASP A 62 -29.61 -27.96 25.98
C ASP A 62 -30.76 -27.70 26.97
N ASP A 63 -31.98 -28.17 26.65
CA ASP A 63 -33.18 -28.13 27.51
C ASP A 63 -33.33 -29.35 28.45
N LEU A 64 -32.48 -30.38 28.28
CA LEU A 64 -32.44 -31.51 29.20
C LEU A 64 -31.91 -31.07 30.57
N ARG A 65 -32.47 -31.62 31.65
CA ARG A 65 -31.93 -31.37 33.00
C ARG A 65 -30.45 -31.76 33.01
N GLN A 66 -29.63 -30.97 33.69
CA GLN A 66 -28.17 -31.18 33.79
C GLN A 66 -27.78 -32.60 34.27
N SER A 67 -28.70 -33.30 34.93
CA SER A 67 -28.59 -34.70 35.37
C SER A 67 -28.62 -35.73 34.23
N ASP A 68 -29.14 -35.37 33.07
CA ASP A 68 -29.46 -36.29 31.97
C ASP A 68 -28.43 -36.17 30.81
N LEU A 69 -27.49 -35.23 30.93
CA LEU A 69 -26.44 -34.98 29.95
C LEU A 69 -25.23 -35.88 30.18
N THR A 70 -24.73 -36.50 29.11
CA THR A 70 -23.46 -37.23 29.16
C THR A 70 -22.27 -36.27 29.29
N ILE A 71 -21.16 -36.75 29.85
CA ILE A 71 -19.89 -35.98 29.96
C ILE A 71 -19.45 -35.41 28.59
N LYS A 72 -19.72 -36.14 27.49
CA LYS A 72 -19.40 -35.70 26.13
C LYS A 72 -20.27 -34.52 25.70
N GLN A 73 -21.57 -34.53 25.98
CA GLN A 73 -22.49 -33.44 25.66
C GLN A 73 -22.18 -32.18 26.48
N ILE A 74 -21.90 -32.32 27.78
CA ILE A 74 -21.50 -31.18 28.64
C ILE A 74 -20.24 -30.49 28.08
N ARG A 75 -19.27 -31.29 27.63
CA ARG A 75 -18.05 -30.77 27.00
C ARG A 75 -18.35 -30.05 25.69
N ASP A 76 -19.18 -30.64 24.83
CA ASP A 76 -19.57 -30.05 23.56
C ASP A 76 -20.27 -28.69 23.74
N ILE A 77 -21.23 -28.61 24.66
CA ILE A 77 -21.92 -27.37 25.02
C ILE A 77 -20.94 -26.31 25.54
N ALA A 78 -20.01 -26.70 26.40
CA ALA A 78 -18.99 -25.81 26.94
C ALA A 78 -18.02 -25.30 25.85
N ASP A 79 -17.65 -26.16 24.91
CA ASP A 79 -16.77 -25.81 23.79
C ASP A 79 -17.48 -24.89 22.79
N ARG A 80 -18.76 -25.17 22.47
CA ARG A 80 -19.61 -24.29 21.65
C ARG A 80 -19.72 -22.89 22.28
N ARG A 81 -20.01 -22.79 23.58
CA ARG A 81 -20.09 -21.50 24.30
C ARG A 81 -18.76 -20.73 24.25
N LYS A 82 -17.63 -21.40 24.49
CA LYS A 82 -16.30 -20.78 24.42
C LYS A 82 -15.98 -20.25 23.02
N LEU A 83 -16.34 -20.97 21.98
CA LEU A 83 -16.14 -20.53 20.60
C LEU A 83 -17.03 -19.33 20.25
N TRP A 84 -18.27 -19.32 20.74
CA TRP A 84 -19.18 -18.18 20.59
C TRP A 84 -18.67 -16.94 21.34
N GLU A 85 -18.31 -17.05 22.62
CA GLU A 85 -17.73 -15.94 23.41
C GLU A 85 -16.47 -15.36 22.75
N ARG A 86 -15.60 -16.22 22.21
CA ARG A 86 -14.42 -15.80 21.46
C ARG A 86 -14.80 -15.05 20.18
N SER A 87 -15.81 -15.53 19.46
CA SER A 87 -16.28 -14.90 18.22
C SER A 87 -16.95 -13.56 18.49
N LEU A 88 -17.76 -13.46 19.54
CA LEU A 88 -18.38 -12.21 20.01
C LEU A 88 -17.31 -11.18 20.38
N ARG A 89 -16.30 -11.58 21.15
CA ARG A 89 -15.17 -10.70 21.48
C ARG A 89 -14.40 -10.20 20.25
N ILE A 90 -14.23 -11.06 19.23
CA ILE A 90 -13.59 -10.66 17.97
C ILE A 90 -14.48 -9.70 17.19
N TYR A 91 -15.80 -9.91 17.19
CA TYR A 91 -16.78 -9.01 16.59
C TYR A 91 -16.76 -7.64 17.29
N ASP A 92 -16.84 -7.59 18.61
CA ASP A 92 -16.78 -6.34 19.39
C ASP A 92 -15.48 -5.55 19.13
N GLN A 93 -14.33 -6.24 19.11
CA GLN A 93 -13.06 -5.61 18.77
C GLN A 93 -13.00 -5.05 17.35
N ARG A 94 -13.73 -5.68 16.41
CA ARG A 94 -13.81 -5.25 15.02
C ARG A 94 -14.78 -4.08 14.86
N THR A 95 -15.92 -4.08 15.55
CA THR A 95 -16.88 -2.98 15.54
C THR A 95 -16.31 -1.73 16.20
N GLU A 96 -15.67 -1.84 17.36
CA GLU A 96 -14.98 -0.72 18.03
C GLU A 96 -13.90 -0.11 17.11
N ALA A 97 -13.05 -0.95 16.52
CA ALA A 97 -12.03 -0.47 15.59
C ALA A 97 -12.63 0.12 14.29
N LEU A 98 -13.79 -0.36 13.85
CA LEU A 98 -14.53 0.19 12.70
C LEU A 98 -15.09 1.59 13.01
N GLU A 99 -15.65 1.77 14.21
CA GLU A 99 -16.12 3.05 14.73
C GLU A 99 -14.96 4.04 14.87
N GLU A 100 -13.82 3.62 15.45
CA GLU A 100 -12.62 4.45 15.55
C GLU A 100 -12.06 4.85 14.17
N MET A 101 -12.11 3.93 13.20
CA MET A 101 -11.65 4.20 11.84
C MET A 101 -12.66 4.99 10.99
N CYS A 102 -13.90 5.20 11.47
CA CYS A 102 -14.97 5.98 10.84
C CYS A 102 -14.97 5.93 9.30
N ILE A 103 -15.59 4.88 8.72
CA ILE A 103 -15.72 4.70 7.26
C ILE A 103 -16.20 5.99 6.56
N GLU A 104 -17.15 6.71 7.14
CA GLU A 104 -17.68 7.95 6.58
C GLU A 104 -16.61 9.06 6.50
N MET A 105 -15.68 9.12 7.47
CA MET A 105 -14.56 10.04 7.45
C MET A 105 -13.51 9.63 6.41
N LEU A 106 -13.21 8.34 6.29
CA LEU A 106 -12.31 7.83 5.24
C LEU A 106 -12.86 8.11 3.83
N ARG A 107 -14.18 8.02 3.63
CA ARG A 107 -14.82 8.33 2.34
C ARG A 107 -14.87 9.82 2.06
N LYS A 108 -15.22 10.66 3.05
CA LYS A 108 -15.12 12.12 2.89
C LYS A 108 -13.69 12.57 2.58
N LEU A 109 -12.68 11.89 3.12
CA LEU A 109 -11.28 12.14 2.81
C LEU A 109 -10.92 11.65 1.40
N LYS A 110 -11.44 10.49 0.96
CA LYS A 110 -11.35 10.07 -0.44
C LYS A 110 -11.95 11.10 -1.37
N ASP A 111 -13.20 11.48 -1.17
CA ASP A 111 -13.89 12.39 -2.10
C ASP A 111 -13.24 13.79 -2.16
N ARG A 112 -12.56 14.21 -1.09
CA ARG A 112 -11.86 15.50 -1.01
C ARG A 112 -10.42 15.47 -1.52
N VAL A 113 -9.71 14.37 -1.32
CA VAL A 113 -8.25 14.32 -1.47
C VAL A 113 -7.78 13.25 -2.45
N ALA A 114 -8.57 12.21 -2.72
CA ALA A 114 -8.27 11.28 -3.79
C ALA A 114 -8.30 12.09 -5.11
N PRO A 115 -7.16 12.17 -5.82
CA PRO A 115 -7.18 12.79 -7.12
C PRO A 115 -8.12 11.99 -8.02
N SER A 116 -9.00 12.65 -8.77
CA SER A 116 -9.65 12.02 -9.91
C SER A 116 -8.57 11.42 -10.82
N ASP A 117 -8.77 10.24 -11.39
CA ASP A 117 -7.74 9.51 -12.15
C ASP A 117 -6.97 10.40 -13.14
N ILE A 118 -7.66 11.28 -13.88
CA ILE A 118 -7.07 12.24 -14.84
C ILE A 118 -6.12 13.25 -14.17
N ASN A 119 -6.47 13.74 -12.99
CA ASN A 119 -5.64 14.67 -12.23
C ASN A 119 -4.44 13.92 -11.62
N TYR A 120 -4.62 12.67 -11.21
CA TYR A 120 -3.53 11.84 -10.69
C TYR A 120 -2.50 11.53 -11.77
N GLU A 121 -2.94 11.06 -12.94
CA GLU A 121 -2.08 10.80 -14.10
C GLU A 121 -1.32 12.05 -14.52
N SER A 122 -2.02 13.19 -14.62
CA SER A 122 -1.39 14.46 -14.97
C SER A 122 -0.34 14.88 -13.95
N MET A 123 -0.61 14.69 -12.65
CA MET A 123 0.37 14.95 -11.58
C MET A 123 1.58 14.03 -11.65
N LEU A 124 1.38 12.73 -11.93
CA LEU A 124 2.49 11.78 -12.10
C LEU A 124 3.34 12.12 -13.33
N ILE A 125 2.72 12.55 -14.42
CA ILE A 125 3.42 13.02 -15.62
C ILE A 125 4.24 14.26 -15.30
N ASP A 126 3.70 15.22 -14.56
CA ASP A 126 4.42 16.42 -14.16
C ASP A 126 5.60 16.09 -13.23
N ASP A 127 5.42 15.20 -12.25
CA ASP A 127 6.49 14.71 -11.37
C ASP A 127 7.59 13.98 -12.16
N TRP A 128 7.20 13.17 -13.16
CA TRP A 128 8.14 12.50 -14.07
C TRP A 128 8.91 13.50 -14.94
N ARG A 129 8.23 14.53 -15.46
CA ARG A 129 8.86 15.60 -16.25
C ARG A 129 9.83 16.42 -15.43
N GLU A 130 9.50 16.74 -14.18
CA GLU A 130 10.40 17.45 -13.24
C GLU A 130 11.70 16.65 -13.03
N LEU A 131 11.62 15.33 -12.90
CA LEU A 131 12.81 14.49 -12.74
C LEU A 131 13.74 14.55 -13.96
N ARG A 132 13.18 14.69 -15.16
CA ARG A 132 13.94 14.78 -16.42
C ARG A 132 14.73 16.08 -16.58
N THR A 133 14.34 17.16 -15.91
CA THR A 133 14.96 18.49 -16.07
C THR A 133 16.21 18.70 -15.22
N ASN A 134 16.72 17.65 -14.57
CA ASN A 134 18.08 17.55 -14.05
C ASN A 134 18.47 18.52 -12.92
N GLU A 135 17.49 19.02 -12.18
CA GLU A 135 17.77 19.70 -10.92
C GLU A 135 17.83 18.63 -9.82
N LYS A 136 19.04 18.24 -9.42
CA LYS A 136 19.24 17.63 -8.08
C LYS A 136 18.61 18.50 -6.98
N GLY A 137 18.37 19.78 -7.27
CA GLY A 137 17.92 20.78 -6.33
C GLY A 137 18.89 20.83 -5.16
N THR A 138 18.36 20.97 -3.95
CA THR A 138 19.07 20.88 -2.68
C THR A 138 19.25 19.44 -2.15
N ARG A 139 18.92 18.40 -2.93
CA ARG A 139 18.93 16.99 -2.46
C ARG A 139 20.28 16.31 -2.67
N THR A 140 20.59 15.33 -1.82
CA THR A 140 21.75 14.46 -2.03
C THR A 140 21.53 13.53 -3.23
N LEU A 141 22.62 12.99 -3.79
CA LEU A 141 22.52 12.04 -4.91
C LEU A 141 21.63 10.84 -4.56
N ASP A 142 21.82 10.24 -3.38
CA ASP A 142 21.04 9.07 -2.96
C ASP A 142 19.53 9.39 -2.86
N GLN A 143 19.17 10.53 -2.27
CA GLN A 143 17.76 10.98 -2.20
C GLN A 143 17.15 11.24 -3.58
N TRP A 144 17.94 11.76 -4.52
CA TRP A 144 17.50 11.98 -5.89
C TRP A 144 17.26 10.65 -6.62
N LEU A 145 18.15 9.67 -6.46
CA LEU A 145 17.99 8.33 -7.03
C LEU A 145 16.80 7.58 -6.42
N ASP A 146 16.57 7.70 -5.11
CA ASP A 146 15.40 7.10 -4.46
C ASP A 146 14.09 7.72 -5.00
N LYS A 147 14.07 9.02 -5.29
CA LYS A 147 12.92 9.69 -5.92
C LYS A 147 12.66 9.14 -7.33
N TRP A 148 13.70 8.87 -8.12
CA TRP A 148 13.56 8.25 -9.45
C TRP A 148 12.93 6.86 -9.37
N ILE A 149 13.42 5.99 -8.48
CA ILE A 149 12.87 4.65 -8.27
C ILE A 149 11.40 4.74 -7.87
N TYR A 150 11.11 5.51 -6.83
CA TYR A 150 9.75 5.68 -6.31
C TYR A 150 8.77 6.20 -7.37
N THR A 151 9.17 7.21 -8.13
CA THR A 151 8.29 7.81 -9.16
C THR A 151 8.09 6.85 -10.33
N TYR A 152 9.13 6.09 -10.72
CA TYR A 152 9.03 5.06 -11.75
C TYR A 152 8.04 3.96 -11.34
N ASP A 153 8.15 3.42 -10.11
CA ASP A 153 7.28 2.36 -9.62
C ASP A 153 5.81 2.77 -9.63
N ILE A 154 5.52 4.01 -9.22
CA ILE A 154 4.15 4.54 -9.22
C ILE A 154 3.64 4.76 -10.64
N CYS A 155 4.45 5.34 -11.52
CA CYS A 155 4.06 5.55 -12.92
C CYS A 155 3.86 4.21 -13.66
N ALA A 156 4.68 3.20 -13.36
CA ALA A 156 4.60 1.87 -13.94
C ALA A 156 3.35 1.13 -13.42
N ALA A 157 3.07 1.22 -12.11
CA ALA A 157 1.84 0.68 -11.52
C ALA A 157 0.57 1.35 -12.07
N ALA A 158 0.64 2.63 -12.40
CA ALA A 158 -0.43 3.38 -13.07
C ALA A 158 -0.51 3.10 -14.59
N GLY A 159 0.42 2.32 -15.17
CA GLY A 159 0.41 1.98 -16.59
C GLY A 159 0.73 3.16 -17.53
N LEU A 160 1.46 4.18 -17.05
CA LEU A 160 1.74 5.38 -17.86
C LEU A 160 2.64 5.06 -19.06
N PRO A 161 2.29 5.55 -20.28
CA PRO A 161 3.05 5.28 -21.49
C PRO A 161 4.44 5.94 -21.50
N ASP A 162 4.66 6.98 -20.70
CA ASP A 162 5.94 7.69 -20.57
C ASP A 162 7.05 6.84 -19.94
N VAL A 163 6.71 5.96 -18.99
CA VAL A 163 7.68 5.06 -18.33
C VAL A 163 7.73 3.67 -18.96
N SER A 164 6.79 3.37 -19.87
CA SER A 164 6.66 2.04 -20.48
C SER A 164 7.90 1.58 -21.27
N GLY A 165 8.23 0.29 -21.13
CA GLY A 165 9.39 -0.33 -21.77
C GLY A 165 10.71 0.38 -21.42
N ASN A 166 11.55 0.62 -22.41
CA ASN A 166 12.86 1.25 -22.20
C ASN A 166 12.81 2.78 -22.12
N ARG A 167 11.62 3.41 -22.14
CA ARG A 167 11.48 4.88 -22.11
C ARG A 167 11.94 5.45 -20.78
N GLY A 168 11.56 4.81 -19.67
CA GLY A 168 11.98 5.21 -18.33
C GLY A 168 13.51 5.24 -18.19
N ILE A 169 14.17 4.16 -18.64
CA ILE A 169 15.63 4.04 -18.64
C ILE A 169 16.29 5.13 -19.51
N LYS A 170 15.77 5.39 -20.72
CA LYS A 170 16.30 6.43 -21.61
C LYS A 170 16.20 7.82 -20.99
N ASP A 171 15.10 8.13 -20.31
CA ASP A 171 14.91 9.40 -19.65
C ASP A 171 15.86 9.56 -18.47
N PHE A 172 16.10 8.50 -17.69
CA PHE A 172 17.10 8.50 -16.63
C PHE A 172 18.53 8.71 -17.18
N ILE A 173 18.92 7.98 -18.22
CA ILE A 173 20.25 8.12 -18.85
C ILE A 173 20.47 9.56 -19.34
N ARG A 174 19.45 10.17 -19.96
CA ARG A 174 19.52 11.58 -20.40
C ARG A 174 19.66 12.54 -19.22
N ALA A 175 18.96 12.28 -18.12
CA ALA A 175 19.07 13.09 -16.92
C ALA A 175 20.48 13.00 -16.31
N VAL A 176 21.11 11.83 -16.26
CA VAL A 176 22.48 11.72 -15.70
C VAL A 176 23.58 12.14 -16.66
N ALA A 177 23.32 12.25 -17.98
CA ALA A 177 24.34 12.55 -18.99
C ALA A 177 25.16 13.84 -18.73
N PRO A 178 24.57 14.95 -18.24
CA PRO A 178 25.34 16.14 -17.86
C PRO A 178 26.27 15.94 -16.66
N MET A 179 26.03 14.90 -15.85
CA MET A 179 26.82 14.57 -14.67
C MET A 179 27.92 13.57 -14.97
N SER A 180 27.60 12.57 -15.79
CA SER A 180 28.53 11.52 -16.22
C SER A 180 28.23 11.14 -17.67
N LEU A 181 28.90 11.84 -18.58
CA LEU A 181 28.76 11.61 -20.02
C LEU A 181 29.28 10.22 -20.41
N GLU A 182 30.36 9.77 -19.78
CA GLU A 182 31.02 8.49 -20.05
C GLU A 182 30.07 7.32 -19.71
N TRP A 183 29.50 7.34 -18.50
CA TRP A 183 28.55 6.31 -18.07
C TRP A 183 27.29 6.33 -18.95
N ALA A 184 26.72 7.51 -19.22
CA ALA A 184 25.53 7.63 -20.05
C ALA A 184 25.74 7.10 -21.49
N THR A 185 26.94 7.26 -22.04
CA THR A 185 27.29 6.74 -23.37
C THR A 185 27.36 5.21 -23.36
N ILE A 186 28.02 4.62 -22.36
CA ILE A 186 28.13 3.16 -22.19
C ILE A 186 26.74 2.53 -22.08
N GLN A 187 25.88 3.11 -21.25
CA GLN A 187 24.53 2.58 -21.01
C GLN A 187 23.61 2.71 -22.22
N ASN A 188 23.71 3.80 -22.99
CA ASN A 188 22.99 3.89 -24.27
C ASN A 188 23.42 2.80 -25.26
N ILE A 189 24.72 2.49 -25.33
CA ILE A 189 25.23 1.41 -26.19
C ILE A 189 24.72 0.05 -25.71
N ALA A 190 24.74 -0.20 -24.40
CA ALA A 190 24.21 -1.42 -23.81
C ALA A 190 22.71 -1.60 -24.10
N LEU A 191 21.92 -0.53 -23.95
CA LEU A 191 20.48 -0.52 -24.21
C LEU A 191 20.14 -0.81 -25.68
N VAL A 192 20.97 -0.38 -26.64
CA VAL A 192 20.77 -0.66 -28.07
C VAL A 192 21.16 -2.09 -28.42
N LYS A 193 22.16 -2.66 -27.73
CA LYS A 193 22.64 -4.03 -27.97
C LYS A 193 21.81 -5.09 -27.24
N SER A 194 21.17 -4.73 -26.13
CA SER A 194 20.34 -5.66 -25.36
C SER A 194 19.09 -6.05 -26.14
N THR A 195 18.83 -7.35 -26.20
CA THR A 195 17.59 -7.94 -26.71
C THR A 195 16.61 -8.26 -25.58
N ASP A 196 17.12 -8.34 -24.36
CA ASP A 196 16.36 -8.64 -23.16
C ASP A 196 15.86 -7.36 -22.46
N PRO A 197 14.69 -7.43 -21.78
CA PRO A 197 14.19 -6.32 -20.98
C PRO A 197 15.16 -6.04 -19.83
N ILE A 198 15.68 -4.81 -19.81
CA ILE A 198 16.58 -4.34 -18.76
C ILE A 198 15.74 -3.82 -17.59
N ASP A 199 16.11 -4.20 -16.37
CA ASP A 199 15.45 -3.71 -15.17
C ASP A 199 15.89 -2.28 -14.83
N PHE A 200 14.92 -1.40 -14.60
CA PHE A 200 15.16 0.00 -14.25
C PHE A 200 15.90 0.12 -12.90
N LEU A 201 15.58 -0.74 -11.94
CA LEU A 201 16.20 -0.72 -10.61
C LEU A 201 17.69 -1.11 -10.67
N GLU A 202 18.02 -2.08 -11.53
CA GLU A 202 19.40 -2.52 -11.75
C GLU A 202 20.25 -1.37 -12.31
N VAL A 203 19.74 -0.65 -13.31
CA VAL A 203 20.43 0.50 -13.94
C VAL A 203 20.72 1.62 -12.93
N ILE A 204 19.75 1.96 -12.07
CA ILE A 204 19.95 2.99 -11.04
C ILE A 204 20.97 2.53 -9.99
N THR A 205 20.93 1.25 -9.60
CA THR A 205 21.85 0.67 -8.62
C THR A 205 23.28 0.66 -9.16
N GLU A 206 23.46 0.33 -10.45
CA GLU A 206 24.75 0.40 -11.12
C GLU A 206 25.30 1.83 -11.11
N TYR A 207 24.48 2.82 -11.51
CA TYR A 207 24.87 4.23 -11.47
C TYR A 207 25.26 4.68 -10.06
N ARG A 208 24.47 4.30 -9.04
CA ARG A 208 24.75 4.60 -7.63
C ARG A 208 26.12 4.08 -7.21
N ASN A 209 26.47 2.86 -7.60
CA ASN A 209 27.76 2.24 -7.26
C ASN A 209 28.92 2.94 -7.97
N VAL A 210 28.77 3.29 -9.24
CA VAL A 210 29.79 4.03 -10.01
C VAL A 210 30.07 5.38 -9.36
N MET A 211 29.03 6.12 -8.98
CA MET A 211 29.16 7.43 -8.35
C MET A 211 29.67 7.39 -6.90
N LYS A 212 29.58 6.23 -6.21
CA LYS A 212 30.17 6.04 -4.87
C LYS A 212 31.65 5.65 -4.92
N ASN A 213 32.10 5.10 -6.05
CA ASN A 213 33.46 4.60 -6.25
C ASN A 213 34.35 5.55 -7.09
N SER A 214 33.78 6.64 -7.63
CA SER A 214 34.49 7.76 -8.28
C SER A 214 34.78 8.88 -7.29
#